data_AF-A0A1F7IKN5-F1
#
_entry.id   AF-A0A1F7IKN5-F1
#
_cell.length_a   1.000
_cell.length_b   1.000
_cell.length_c   1.000
_cell.angle_alpha   90.00
_cell.angle_beta   90.00
_cell.angle_gamma   90.00
#
_symmetry.space_group_name_H-M   'P 1'
#
loop_
_entity.id
_entity.type
_entity.pdbx_description
1 polymer ?
#
loop_
_entity_poly.entity_id
_entity_poly.type
_entity_poly.pdbx_seq_one_letter_code
_entity_poly.pdbx_strand_id
1 'polypeptide(L)'
;MVIMDCVYFRRVCVYLVIRDWYLKKNIYFKRIPYETIDDYVLAIDFLEVRGFIIDGIVVDGRKGVFEALSDKYPVQMCQFHQKQIVRRYLTNKPKTEASQMFLSFFWTSGTRDTNLS
;
A
#
# COMPACT_ATOMS: atom_id res chain seq x y z
N MET A 1 -9.99 7.15 2.80
CA MET A 1 -8.71 6.46 2.46
C MET A 1 -8.92 4.95 2.36
N VAL A 2 -8.44 4.35 1.26
CA VAL A 2 -8.55 2.91 0.99
C VAL A 2 -7.17 2.26 0.90
N ILE A 3 -7.08 1.00 1.30
CA ILE A 3 -5.87 0.18 1.19
C ILE A 3 -6.17 -0.95 0.22
N MET A 4 -5.36 -1.06 -0.83
CA MET A 4 -5.49 -2.07 -1.88
C MET A 4 -4.31 -3.05 -1.79
N ASP A 5 -4.59 -4.35 -1.87
CA ASP A 5 -3.56 -5.37 -1.88
C ASP A 5 -3.97 -6.57 -2.75
N CYS A 6 -2.98 -7.24 -3.33
CA CYS A 6 -3.16 -8.43 -4.15
C CYS A 6 -2.52 -9.64 -3.49
N VAL A 7 -3.35 -10.61 -3.12
CA VAL A 7 -2.89 -11.82 -2.43
C VAL A 7 -2.87 -12.99 -3.40
N TYR A 8 -1.68 -13.57 -3.57
CA TYR A 8 -1.47 -14.77 -4.39
C TYR A 8 -1.73 -16.03 -3.57
N PHE A 9 -2.71 -16.84 -3.97
CA PHE A 9 -3.01 -18.12 -3.36
C PHE A 9 -2.48 -19.27 -4.24
N ARG A 10 -1.45 -19.96 -3.74
CA ARG A 10 -0.80 -21.14 -4.35
C ARG A 10 -0.42 -21.01 -5.83
N ARG A 11 -0.03 -19.82 -6.31
CA ARG A 11 0.27 -19.53 -7.74
C ARG A 11 -0.87 -19.89 -8.72
N VAL A 12 -2.07 -20.18 -8.23
CA VAL A 12 -3.23 -20.59 -9.04
C VAL A 12 -4.25 -19.47 -9.16
N CYS A 13 -4.38 -18.63 -8.14
CA CYS A 13 -5.31 -17.52 -8.16
C CYS A 13 -4.77 -16.31 -7.40
N VAL A 14 -5.25 -15.14 -7.81
CA VAL A 14 -4.94 -13.85 -7.20
C VAL A 14 -6.25 -13.23 -6.72
N TYR A 15 -6.21 -12.60 -5.56
CA TYR A 15 -7.34 -11.86 -5.02
C TYR A 15 -6.96 -10.40 -4.85
N LEU A 16 -7.67 -9.52 -5.54
CA LEU A 16 -7.62 -8.08 -5.29
C LEU A 16 -8.60 -7.75 -4.17
N VAL A 17 -8.08 -7.16 -3.11
CA VAL A 17 -8.86 -6.77 -1.94
C VAL A 17 -8.69 -5.28 -1.69
N ILE A 18 -9.80 -4.58 -1.48
CA ILE A 18 -9.78 -3.19 -1.03
C ILE A 18 -10.45 -3.11 0.32
N ARG A 19 -9.72 -2.53 1.27
CA ARG A 19 -10.16 -2.30 2.64
C ARG A 19 -10.27 -0.80 2.90
N ASP A 20 -11.41 -0.42 3.44
CA ASP A 20 -11.60 0.94 3.96
C ASP A 20 -10.85 1.10 5.28
N TRP A 21 -10.03 2.15 5.39
CA TRP A 21 -9.27 2.42 6.59
C TRP A 21 -10.13 2.87 7.78
N TYR A 22 -11.18 3.67 7.54
CA TYR A 22 -12.03 4.21 8.59
C TYR A 22 -13.04 3.17 9.06
N LEU A 23 -13.71 2.49 8.12
CA LEU A 23 -14.72 1.48 8.43
C LEU A 23 -14.12 0.15 8.90
N LYS A 24 -12.81 -0.06 8.71
CA LYS A 24 -12.09 -1.31 9.00
C LYS A 24 -12.72 -2.55 8.33
N LYS A 25 -13.40 -2.34 7.19
CA LYS A 25 -14.12 -3.37 6.44
C LYS A 25 -13.55 -3.52 5.04
N ASN A 26 -13.62 -4.73 4.53
CA ASN A 26 -13.29 -5.01 3.13
C ASN A 26 -14.49 -4.59 2.30
N ILE A 27 -14.32 -3.58 1.46
CA ILE A 27 -15.36 -2.97 0.64
C ILE A 27 -15.37 -3.55 -0.80
N TYR A 28 -14.26 -4.15 -1.20
CA TYR A 28 -14.11 -4.82 -2.49
C TYR A 28 -13.31 -6.12 -2.33
N PHE A 29 -13.75 -7.16 -3.04
CA PHE A 29 -13.07 -8.44 -3.10
C PHE A 29 -13.36 -9.09 -4.45
N LYS A 30 -12.33 -9.31 -5.27
CA LYS A 30 -12.46 -9.93 -6.59
C LYS A 30 -11.34 -10.94 -6.81
N ARG A 31 -11.71 -12.12 -7.30
CA ARG A 31 -10.74 -13.09 -7.82
C ARG A 31 -10.35 -12.68 -9.23
N ILE A 32 -9.05 -12.54 -9.48
CA ILE A 32 -8.48 -12.20 -10.77
C ILE A 32 -7.50 -13.30 -11.20
N PRO A 33 -7.35 -13.56 -12.52
CA PRO A 33 -6.43 -14.58 -13.00
C PRO A 33 -4.96 -14.16 -12.82
N TYR A 34 -4.68 -12.89 -13.07
CA TYR A 34 -3.37 -12.26 -12.90
C TYR A 34 -3.57 -10.80 -12.51
N GLU A 35 -2.58 -10.23 -11.85
CA GLU A 35 -2.63 -8.87 -11.36
C GLU A 35 -2.35 -7.88 -12.51
N THR A 36 -3.37 -7.14 -12.92
CA THR A 36 -3.27 -6.10 -13.96
C THR A 36 -3.48 -4.71 -13.38
N ILE A 37 -3.01 -3.67 -14.06
CA ILE A 37 -3.28 -2.27 -13.69
C ILE A 37 -4.79 -1.98 -13.84
N ASP A 38 -5.39 -2.46 -14.93
CA ASP A 38 -6.80 -2.27 -15.24
C ASP A 38 -7.72 -2.80 -14.14
N ASP A 39 -7.37 -3.92 -13.49
CA ASP A 39 -8.15 -4.43 -12.36
C ASP A 39 -8.22 -3.45 -11.18
N TYR A 40 -7.16 -2.67 -10.92
CA TYR A 40 -7.17 -1.64 -9.87
C TYR A 40 -8.05 -0.47 -10.27
N VAL A 41 -7.91 0.03 -11.50
CA VAL A 41 -8.71 1.15 -12.01
C VAL A 41 -10.20 0.80 -11.99
N LEU A 42 -10.56 -0.38 -12.53
CA LEU A 42 -11.94 -0.87 -12.52
C LEU A 42 -12.49 -1.05 -11.10
N ALA A 43 -11.67 -1.47 -10.15
CA ALA A 43 -12.11 -1.61 -8.77
C ALA A 43 -12.36 -0.26 -8.10
N ILE A 44 -11.57 0.77 -8.42
CA ILE A 44 -11.78 2.15 -7.95
C ILE A 44 -13.04 2.74 -8.59
N ASP A 45 -13.20 2.64 -9.91
CA ASP A 45 -14.39 3.12 -10.62
C ASP A 45 -15.67 2.49 -10.07
N PHE A 46 -15.62 1.19 -9.78
CA PHE A 46 -16.73 0.48 -9.15
C PHE A 46 -17.10 1.02 -7.76
N LEU A 47 -16.11 1.43 -6.96
CA LEU A 47 -16.35 2.04 -5.66
C LEU A 47 -16.96 3.44 -5.82
N GLU A 48 -16.48 4.23 -6.77
CA GLU A 48 -17.05 5.56 -7.06
C GLU A 48 -18.51 5.47 -7.52
N VAL A 49 -18.82 4.54 -8.42
CA VAL A 49 -20.21 4.30 -8.88
C VAL A 49 -21.13 3.91 -7.72
N ARG A 50 -20.60 3.28 -6.67
CA ARG A 50 -21.34 2.93 -5.46
C ARG A 50 -21.41 4.08 -4.43
N GLY A 51 -20.89 5.25 -4.76
CA GLY A 51 -20.93 6.45 -3.91
C GLY A 51 -19.85 6.50 -2.85
N PHE A 52 -18.78 5.70 -2.95
CA PHE A 52 -17.63 5.83 -2.06
C PHE A 52 -16.80 7.07 -2.43
N ILE A 53 -16.44 7.86 -1.41
CA ILE A 53 -15.53 8.99 -1.56
C ILE A 53 -14.12 8.50 -1.20
N ILE A 54 -13.17 8.64 -2.13
CA ILE A 54 -11.80 8.15 -1.96
C ILE A 54 -10.88 9.36 -1.70
N ASP A 55 -10.53 9.58 -0.43
CA ASP A 55 -9.62 10.68 -0.04
C ASP A 55 -8.14 10.38 -0.34
N GLY A 56 -7.82 9.12 -0.61
CA GLY A 56 -6.45 8.67 -0.83
C GLY A 56 -6.36 7.16 -0.90
N ILE A 57 -5.33 6.67 -1.58
CA ILE A 57 -5.15 5.26 -1.90
C ILE A 57 -3.78 4.82 -1.40
N VAL A 58 -3.76 3.74 -0.63
CA VAL A 58 -2.53 3.04 -0.26
C VAL A 58 -2.40 1.79 -1.11
N VAL A 59 -1.34 1.69 -1.89
CA VAL A 59 -1.06 0.57 -2.80
C VAL A 59 0.21 -0.17 -2.37
N ASP A 60 0.33 -1.43 -2.79
CA ASP A 60 1.62 -2.12 -2.80
C ASP A 60 2.60 -1.42 -3.76
N GLY A 61 3.90 -1.64 -3.61
CA GLY A 61 4.99 -0.94 -4.31
C GLY A 61 5.08 -1.16 -5.82
N ARG A 62 3.99 -1.56 -6.49
CA ARG A 62 3.93 -1.76 -7.93
C ARG A 62 3.82 -0.41 -8.65
N LYS A 63 4.92 -0.01 -9.28
CA LYS A 63 5.08 1.28 -9.98
C LYS A 63 3.93 1.61 -10.96
N GLY A 64 3.53 0.66 -11.81
CA GLY A 64 2.48 0.93 -12.80
C GLY A 64 1.09 1.19 -12.22
N VAL A 65 0.77 0.59 -11.06
CA VAL A 65 -0.51 0.86 -10.35
C VAL A 65 -0.44 2.23 -9.69
N PHE A 66 0.71 2.58 -9.12
CA PHE A 66 0.93 3.89 -8.53
C PHE A 66 0.72 5.01 -9.57
N GLU A 67 1.39 4.91 -10.73
CA GLU A 67 1.30 5.88 -11.82
C GLU A 67 -0.12 6.02 -12.37
N ALA A 68 -0.82 4.90 -12.58
CA ALA A 68 -2.18 4.92 -13.12
C ALA A 68 -3.21 5.59 -12.19
N LEU A 69 -2.96 5.60 -10.87
CA LEU A 69 -3.88 6.17 -9.88
C LEU A 69 -3.46 7.55 -9.38
N SER A 70 -2.18 7.91 -9.51
CA SER A 70 -1.62 9.16 -8.98
C SER A 70 -2.13 10.42 -9.68
N ASP A 71 -2.64 10.29 -10.90
CA ASP A 71 -3.19 11.42 -11.65
C ASP A 71 -4.51 11.93 -11.04
N LYS A 72 -5.29 11.03 -10.41
CA LYS A 72 -6.62 11.36 -9.87
C LYS A 72 -6.67 11.40 -8.35
N TYR A 73 -5.82 10.66 -7.65
CA TYR A 73 -5.86 10.56 -6.19
C TYR A 73 -4.48 10.77 -5.54
N PRO A 74 -4.45 11.21 -4.27
CA PRO A 74 -3.25 11.06 -3.45
C PRO A 74 -2.95 9.57 -3.27
N VAL A 75 -1.85 9.09 -3.85
CA VAL A 75 -1.41 7.69 -3.74
C VAL A 75 -0.18 7.59 -2.87
N GLN A 76 -0.19 6.63 -1.95
CA GLN A 76 0.94 6.32 -1.10
C GLN A 76 1.32 4.84 -1.22
N MET A 77 2.62 4.54 -1.23
CA MET A 77 3.07 3.17 -1.03
C MET A 77 2.84 2.73 0.42
N CYS A 78 2.39 1.49 0.60
CA CYS A 78 2.20 0.88 1.91
C CYS A 78 3.50 0.90 2.73
N GLN A 79 3.44 1.43 3.96
CA GLN A 79 4.59 1.51 4.87
C GLN A 79 5.19 0.14 5.19
N PHE A 80 4.38 -0.93 5.19
CA PHE A 80 4.87 -2.28 5.41
C PHE A 80 5.83 -2.73 4.30
N HIS A 81 5.43 -2.54 3.03
CA HIS A 81 6.26 -2.85 1.88
C HIS A 81 7.46 -1.90 1.75
N GLN A 82 7.30 -0.61 2.07
CA GLN A 82 8.41 0.33 2.17
C GLN A 82 9.47 -0.16 3.18
N LYS A 83 9.06 -0.57 4.39
CA LYS A 83 9.98 -1.13 5.39
C LYS A 83 10.67 -2.39 4.88
N GLN A 84 9.98 -3.27 4.16
CA GLN A 84 10.61 -4.44 3.57
C GLN A 84 11.66 -4.08 2.52
N ILE A 85 11.40 -3.11 1.65
CA ILE A 85 12.36 -2.62 0.65
C ILE A 85 13.61 -2.09 1.37
N VAL A 86 13.42 -1.20 2.35
CA VAL A 86 14.53 -0.63 3.13
C VAL A 86 15.37 -1.72 3.79
N ARG A 87 14.73 -2.74 4.40
CA ARG A 87 15.44 -3.87 5.03
C ARG A 87 16.21 -4.75 4.05
N ARG A 88 15.83 -4.80 2.76
CA ARG A 88 16.58 -5.57 1.75
C ARG A 88 17.90 -4.88 1.38
N TYR A 89 17.90 -3.55 1.35
CA TYR A 89 19.06 -2.76 0.93
C TYR A 89 19.93 -2.27 2.09
N LEU A 90 19.38 -2.18 3.30
CA LEU A 90 20.12 -1.83 4.51
C LEU A 90 20.36 -3.04 5.40
N THR A 91 21.62 -3.22 5.79
CA THR A 91 21.99 -4.15 6.84
C THR A 91 21.48 -3.63 8.19
N ASN A 92 21.15 -4.53 9.13
CA ASN A 92 20.77 -4.15 10.51
C ASN A 92 21.90 -3.46 11.29
N LYS A 93 23.14 -3.49 10.78
CA LYS A 93 24.33 -2.80 11.33
C LYS A 93 25.02 -2.02 10.22
N PRO A 94 24.45 -0.89 9.76
CA PRO A 94 25.09 -0.08 8.74
C PRO A 94 26.35 0.58 9.29
N LYS A 95 27.45 0.51 8.53
CA LYS A 95 28.75 1.10 8.93
C LYS A 95 28.83 2.60 8.66
N THR A 96 28.01 3.12 7.76
CA THR A 96 27.97 4.53 7.37
C THR A 96 26.92 5.29 8.16
N GLU A 97 27.24 6.52 8.54
CA GLU A 97 26.38 7.40 9.33
C GLU A 97 25.06 7.73 8.60
N ALA A 98 25.12 7.97 7.28
CA ALA A 98 23.93 8.20 6.46
C ALA A 98 22.93 7.03 6.49
N SER A 99 23.43 5.80 6.47
CA SER A 99 22.57 4.61 6.54
C SER A 99 22.02 4.37 7.95
N GLN A 100 22.73 4.78 9.00
CA GLN A 100 22.22 4.75 10.38
C GLN A 100 21.08 5.76 10.58
N MET A 101 21.27 7.00 10.10
CA MET A 101 20.24 8.05 10.16
C MET A 101 18.99 7.68 9.35
N PHE A 102 19.19 7.12 8.16
CA PHE A 102 18.07 6.67 7.34
C PHE A 102 17.33 5.51 8.00
N LEU A 103 18.05 4.55 8.59
CA LEU A 103 17.44 3.45 9.32
C LEU A 103 16.61 3.98 10.52
N SER A 104 17.14 4.91 11.32
CA SER A 104 16.40 5.49 12.47
C SER A 104 15.13 6.24 12.06
N PHE A 105 15.15 6.95 10.94
CA PHE A 105 13.96 7.62 10.39
C PHE A 105 12.86 6.61 10.01
N PHE A 106 13.19 5.49 9.39
CA PHE A 106 12.21 4.46 9.01
C PHE A 106 11.63 3.69 10.21
N TRP A 107 12.35 3.63 11.33
CA TRP A 107 11.84 3.03 12.57
C TRP A 107 10.87 3.94 13.30
N THR A 108 11.17 5.23 13.38
CA THR A 108 10.36 6.25 14.07
C THR A 108 9.08 6.61 13.31
N SER A 109 9.12 6.65 11.98
CA SER A 109 7.96 6.98 11.12
C SER A 109 6.80 5.97 11.12
N GLY A 110 6.89 4.87 11.88
CA GLY A 110 5.80 3.90 12.05
C GLY A 110 5.43 3.60 13.50
N THR A 111 6.08 4.23 14.48
CA THR A 111 5.62 4.26 15.86
C THR A 111 4.72 5.47 16.00
N ARG A 112 3.44 5.29 16.34
CA ARG A 112 2.70 6.42 16.92
C ARG A 112 3.51 6.87 18.12
N ASP A 113 3.87 8.14 18.18
CA ASP A 113 4.38 8.74 19.40
C ASP A 113 3.30 8.55 20.48
N THR A 114 3.42 7.50 21.26
CA THR A 114 2.57 7.25 22.44
C THR A 114 3.15 7.93 23.67
N ASN A 115 3.89 9.03 23.51
CA ASN A 115 4.42 9.82 24.62
C ASN A 115 4.50 11.30 24.21
N LEU A 116 3.33 11.94 24.16
CA LEU A 116 3.19 13.36 24.43
C LEU A 116 2.22 13.49 25.61
N SER A 117 2.77 13.34 26.82
CA SER A 117 2.20 13.74 28.11
C SER A 117 3.34 14.25 28.98
#